data_AF-A0A2G2VU31-F1
#
_entry.id   AF-A0A2G2VU31-F1
#
_cell.length_a   1.000
_cell.length_b   1.000
_cell.length_c   1.000
_cell.angle_alpha   90.00
_cell.angle_beta   90.00
_cell.angle_gamma   90.00
#
_symmetry.space_group_name_H-M   'P 1'
#
loop_
_entity.id
_entity.type
_entity.pdbx_description
1 polymer ?
#
loop_
_entity_poly.entity_id
_entity_poly.type
_entity_poly.pdbx_seq_one_letter_code
_entity_poly.pdbx_strand_id
1 'polypeptide(L)'
;MLPAYSYSALPEELWRRIFEIGIESSNFNYKDLCCLSITCKLLNRLSHDDSLWSSLFSADFPQYHINQLPSSSSSISNKSLYKIRYEKVREQKLLAHRRAVLRIQSEINEHSRRIGAMEHQCAEEKEKMKNAVSEMVNLRQIRQAKVALNVWQPEIVRVKQKQMVEQCNIPIDDRIRAIEMELKLCKQQLQGLENALRVEKKRMQTTKEKLASVQYHPLRKVNACYMSWDCKNAM
;
A
#
# COMPACT_ATOMS: atom_id res chain seq x y z
N MET A 1 -8.65 -66.71 -2.88
CA MET A 1 -7.56 -65.96 -3.55
C MET A 1 -8.20 -65.10 -4.62
N LEU A 2 -8.49 -63.83 -4.32
CA LEU A 2 -8.97 -62.87 -5.32
C LEU A 2 -7.73 -62.31 -6.05
N PRO A 3 -7.71 -62.28 -7.38
CA PRO A 3 -6.58 -61.72 -8.10
C PRO A 3 -6.52 -60.22 -7.83
N ALA A 4 -5.34 -59.75 -7.40
CA ALA A 4 -5.05 -58.33 -7.31
C ALA A 4 -5.12 -57.74 -8.73
N TYR A 5 -6.22 -57.04 -9.03
CA TYR A 5 -6.33 -56.23 -10.24
C TYR A 5 -5.33 -55.08 -10.13
N SER A 6 -4.15 -55.27 -10.72
CA SER A 6 -3.18 -54.21 -10.92
C SER A 6 -3.81 -53.16 -11.85
N TYR A 7 -3.75 -51.88 -11.46
CA TYR A 7 -4.17 -50.73 -12.28
C TYR A 7 -3.53 -50.67 -13.68
N SER A 8 -2.54 -51.53 -13.95
CA SER A 8 -1.94 -51.75 -15.27
C SER A 8 -2.76 -52.60 -16.24
N ALA A 9 -3.95 -53.10 -15.86
CA ALA A 9 -4.79 -53.97 -16.71
C ALA A 9 -5.81 -53.20 -17.58
N LEU A 10 -5.96 -51.88 -17.38
CA LEU A 10 -6.90 -51.07 -18.16
C LEU A 10 -6.26 -50.62 -19.48
N PRO A 11 -6.94 -50.78 -20.63
CA PRO A 11 -6.52 -50.21 -21.92
C PRO A 11 -6.23 -48.70 -21.84
N GLU A 12 -5.28 -48.25 -22.66
CA GLU A 12 -4.83 -46.86 -22.70
C GLU A 12 -5.96 -45.89 -23.09
N GLU A 13 -6.86 -46.34 -23.95
CA GLU A 13 -8.03 -45.60 -24.44
C GLU A 13 -9.02 -45.30 -23.30
N LEU A 14 -9.18 -46.23 -22.35
CA LEU A 14 -10.05 -46.03 -21.20
C LEU A 14 -9.42 -45.04 -20.22
N TRP A 15 -8.11 -45.11 -20.00
CA TRP A 15 -7.41 -44.11 -19.18
C TRP A 15 -7.49 -42.71 -19.78
N ARG A 16 -7.30 -42.57 -21.10
CA ARG A 16 -7.48 -41.29 -21.80
C ARG A 16 -8.90 -40.75 -21.60
N ARG A 17 -9.92 -41.59 -21.79
CA ARG A 17 -11.32 -41.17 -21.61
C ARG A 17 -11.64 -40.76 -20.18
N ILE A 18 -11.07 -41.46 -19.18
CA ILE A 18 -11.20 -41.10 -17.76
C ILE A 18 -10.61 -39.70 -17.51
N PHE A 19 -9.45 -39.38 -18.09
CA PHE A 19 -8.85 -38.05 -17.94
C PHE A 19 -9.63 -36.96 -18.66
N GLU A 20 -10.10 -37.21 -19.88
CA GLU A 20 -10.96 -36.26 -20.60
C GLU A 20 -12.22 -35.92 -19.80
N ILE A 21 -12.93 -36.94 -19.28
CA ILE A 21 -14.12 -36.74 -18.44
C ILE A 21 -13.76 -35.98 -17.15
N GLY A 22 -12.61 -36.28 -16.55
CA GLY A 22 -12.11 -35.57 -15.37
C GLY A 22 -11.87 -34.09 -15.63
N ILE A 23 -11.31 -33.75 -16.80
CA ILE A 23 -11.03 -32.37 -17.22
C ILE A 23 -12.34 -31.64 -17.56
N GLU A 24 -13.21 -32.27 -18.35
CA GLU A 24 -14.53 -31.72 -18.72
C GLU A 24 -15.38 -31.43 -17.48
N SER A 25 -15.34 -32.31 -16.49
CA SER A 25 -16.04 -32.14 -15.21
C SER A 25 -15.36 -31.19 -14.23
N SER A 26 -14.24 -30.55 -14.60
CA SER A 26 -13.42 -29.65 -13.77
C SER A 26 -12.90 -30.28 -12.45
N ASN A 27 -12.94 -31.61 -12.34
CA ASN A 27 -12.41 -32.35 -11.18
C ASN A 27 -10.91 -32.62 -11.30
N PHE A 28 -10.34 -32.40 -12.48
CA PHE A 28 -8.97 -32.73 -12.81
C PHE A 28 -8.24 -31.51 -13.38
N ASN A 29 -7.11 -31.12 -12.79
CA ASN A 29 -6.38 -29.91 -13.16
C ASN A 29 -4.96 -30.25 -13.67
N TYR A 30 -4.24 -29.28 -14.22
CA TYR A 30 -2.87 -29.47 -14.74
C TYR A 30 -1.91 -30.03 -13.68
N LYS A 31 -2.15 -29.72 -12.40
CA LYS A 31 -1.37 -30.24 -11.27
C LYS A 31 -1.51 -31.74 -11.14
N ASP A 32 -2.74 -32.24 -11.26
CA ASP A 32 -3.05 -33.65 -11.14
C ASP A 32 -2.43 -34.43 -12.31
N LEU A 33 -2.49 -33.86 -13.52
CA LEU A 33 -1.81 -34.43 -14.70
C LEU A 33 -0.29 -34.52 -14.51
N CYS A 34 0.32 -33.47 -13.94
CA CYS A 34 1.75 -33.46 -13.58
C CYS A 34 2.09 -34.42 -12.42
N CYS A 35 1.18 -34.66 -11.48
CA CYS A 35 1.40 -35.64 -10.42
C CYS A 35 1.31 -37.07 -10.98
N LEU A 36 0.33 -37.34 -11.84
CA LEU A 36 0.16 -38.64 -12.49
C LEU A 36 1.33 -38.99 -13.39
N SER A 37 1.97 -38.02 -14.04
CA SER A 37 3.13 -38.27 -14.91
C SER A 37 4.32 -38.91 -14.18
N ILE A 38 4.40 -38.74 -12.85
CA ILE A 38 5.49 -39.25 -12.02
C ILE A 38 5.16 -40.66 -11.48
N THR A 39 3.90 -41.08 -11.51
CA THR A 39 3.44 -42.32 -10.86
C THR A 39 3.85 -43.59 -11.62
N CYS A 40 3.69 -43.64 -12.95
CA CYS A 40 4.08 -44.80 -13.76
C CYS A 40 4.35 -44.43 -15.23
N LYS A 41 5.02 -45.32 -15.99
CA LYS A 41 5.38 -45.07 -17.40
C LYS A 41 4.17 -44.87 -18.32
N LEU A 42 3.10 -45.63 -18.10
CA LEU A 42 1.86 -45.51 -18.87
C LEU A 42 1.22 -44.13 -18.67
N LEU A 43 1.06 -43.73 -17.41
CA LEU A 43 0.49 -42.42 -17.04
C LEU A 43 1.40 -41.26 -17.45
N ASN A 44 2.71 -41.45 -17.44
CA ASN A 44 3.65 -40.49 -17.99
C ASN A 44 3.40 -40.27 -19.49
N ARG A 45 3.30 -41.35 -20.29
CA ARG A 45 3.02 -41.24 -21.73
C ARG A 45 1.67 -40.55 -21.99
N LEU A 46 0.63 -40.99 -21.28
CA LEU A 46 -0.71 -40.39 -21.38
C LEU A 46 -0.73 -38.92 -20.95
N SER A 47 0.04 -38.54 -19.93
CA SER A 47 0.12 -37.14 -19.49
C SER A 47 0.77 -36.20 -20.49
N HIS A 48 1.46 -36.73 -21.51
CA HIS A 48 2.05 -35.96 -22.60
C HIS A 48 1.14 -35.86 -23.82
N ASP A 49 -0.07 -36.43 -23.75
CA ASP A 49 -1.02 -36.43 -24.85
C ASP A 49 -1.58 -35.04 -25.14
N ASP A 50 -1.43 -34.58 -26.38
CA ASP A 50 -1.74 -33.21 -26.78
C ASP A 50 -3.25 -32.90 -26.72
N SER A 51 -4.11 -33.92 -26.83
CA SER A 51 -5.57 -33.76 -26.72
C SER A 51 -5.99 -33.35 -25.30
N LEU A 52 -5.39 -33.96 -24.28
CA LEU A 52 -5.65 -33.65 -22.87
C LEU A 52 -5.24 -32.21 -22.54
N TRP A 53 -4.07 -31.78 -23.03
CA TRP A 53 -3.61 -30.40 -22.87
C TRP A 53 -4.45 -29.40 -23.65
N SER A 54 -4.99 -29.77 -24.81
CA SER A 54 -5.94 -28.94 -25.57
C SER A 54 -7.27 -28.75 -24.84
N SER A 55 -7.80 -29.83 -24.25
CA SER A 55 -9.00 -29.79 -23.41
C SER A 55 -8.80 -28.92 -22.16
N LEU A 56 -7.68 -29.14 -21.44
CA LEU A 56 -7.29 -28.29 -20.30
C LEU A 56 -7.12 -26.83 -20.69
N PHE A 57 -6.48 -26.56 -21.82
CA PHE A 57 -6.30 -25.19 -22.31
C PHE A 57 -7.64 -24.51 -22.58
N SER A 58 -8.58 -25.22 -23.20
CA SER A 58 -9.91 -24.71 -23.48
C SER A 58 -10.73 -24.47 -22.21
N ALA A 59 -10.60 -25.36 -21.21
CA ALA A 59 -11.28 -25.23 -19.93
C ALA A 59 -10.74 -24.07 -19.08
N ASP A 60 -9.41 -23.94 -18.96
CA ASP A 60 -8.76 -22.92 -18.10
C ASP A 60 -8.68 -21.53 -18.76
N PHE A 61 -8.61 -21.49 -20.09
CA PHE A 61 -8.40 -20.26 -20.86
C PHE A 61 -9.44 -20.05 -21.97
N PRO A 62 -10.75 -20.06 -21.66
CA PRO A 62 -11.82 -19.99 -22.68
C PRO A 62 -11.77 -18.70 -23.51
N GLN A 63 -11.27 -17.60 -22.94
CA GLN A 63 -11.14 -16.30 -23.60
C GLN A 63 -10.06 -16.25 -24.69
N TYR A 64 -9.15 -17.23 -24.72
CA TYR A 64 -7.98 -17.21 -25.62
C TYR A 64 -8.16 -18.07 -26.88
N HIS A 65 -9.25 -18.84 -26.97
CA HIS A 65 -9.56 -19.69 -28.11
C HIS A 65 -9.89 -18.89 -29.39
N ILE A 66 -10.27 -17.61 -29.27
CA ILE A 66 -10.78 -16.79 -30.38
C ILE A 66 -9.68 -16.03 -31.12
N ASN A 67 -8.53 -15.75 -30.48
CA ASN A 67 -7.58 -14.77 -31.03
C ASN A 67 -6.18 -15.31 -31.38
N GLN A 68 -5.80 -16.54 -30.98
CA GLN A 68 -4.40 -16.99 -31.12
C GLN A 68 -4.24 -18.50 -31.35
N LEU A 69 -5.07 -19.11 -32.20
CA LEU A 69 -4.62 -20.36 -32.83
C LEU A 69 -3.56 -19.95 -33.86
N PRO A 70 -2.27 -20.32 -33.70
CA PRO A 70 -1.28 -20.02 -34.72
C PRO A 70 -1.73 -20.76 -35.98
N SER A 71 -2.01 -20.01 -37.05
CA SER A 71 -2.13 -20.59 -38.37
C SER A 71 -0.82 -21.32 -38.68
N SER A 72 -0.86 -22.65 -38.52
CA SER A 72 -0.06 -23.63 -39.26
C SER A 72 1.38 -23.19 -39.60
N SER A 73 2.35 -23.37 -38.68
CA SER A 73 3.80 -23.53 -39.03
C SER A 73 4.80 -23.59 -37.85
N SER A 74 4.45 -24.04 -36.63
CA SER A 74 5.51 -24.36 -35.63
C SER A 74 5.15 -25.50 -34.68
N SER A 75 6.14 -26.37 -34.46
CA SER A 75 6.16 -27.65 -33.75
C SER A 75 5.99 -27.58 -32.22
N ILE A 76 5.13 -26.68 -31.74
CA ILE A 76 4.95 -26.40 -30.31
C ILE A 76 3.77 -27.24 -29.79
N SER A 77 4.03 -28.17 -28.86
CA SER A 77 3.00 -29.02 -28.25
C SER A 77 1.99 -28.21 -27.43
N ASN A 78 0.75 -28.68 -27.31
CA ASN A 78 -0.29 -28.00 -26.53
C ASN A 78 0.12 -27.84 -25.06
N LYS A 79 0.90 -28.80 -24.54
CA LYS A 79 1.54 -28.74 -23.22
C LYS A 79 2.45 -27.52 -23.06
N SER A 80 3.32 -27.28 -24.04
CA SER A 80 4.24 -26.14 -24.01
C SER A 80 3.51 -24.80 -24.18
N LEU A 81 2.47 -24.75 -25.01
CA LEU A 81 1.59 -23.59 -25.14
C LEU A 81 0.88 -23.27 -23.82
N TYR A 82 0.30 -24.29 -23.17
CA TYR A 82 -0.34 -24.15 -21.86
C TYR A 82 0.65 -23.60 -20.82
N LYS A 83 1.87 -24.14 -20.77
CA LYS A 83 2.92 -23.68 -19.86
C LYS A 83 3.25 -22.20 -20.04
N ILE A 84 3.50 -21.76 -21.28
CA ILE A 84 3.80 -20.34 -21.59
C ILE A 84 2.64 -19.43 -21.14
N ARG A 85 1.39 -19.84 -21.37
CA ARG A 85 0.22 -19.05 -20.96
C ARG A 85 0.01 -19.00 -19.47
N TYR A 86 0.14 -20.14 -18.80
CA TYR A 86 0.06 -20.21 -17.35
C TYR A 86 1.09 -19.28 -16.71
N GLU A 87 2.33 -19.29 -17.19
CA GLU A 87 3.39 -18.40 -16.72
C GLU A 87 3.04 -16.93 -16.95
N LYS A 88 2.54 -16.57 -18.12
CA LYS A 88 2.11 -15.20 -18.44
C LYS A 88 0.97 -14.73 -17.53
N VAL A 89 -0.06 -15.55 -17.32
CA VAL A 89 -1.19 -15.21 -16.45
C VAL A 89 -0.75 -15.12 -14.98
N ARG A 90 0.14 -16.00 -14.55
CA ARG A 90 0.76 -15.94 -13.23
C ARG A 90 1.50 -14.62 -13.04
N GLU A 91 2.36 -14.25 -13.98
CA GLU A 91 3.09 -12.98 -13.94
C GLU A 91 2.16 -11.77 -13.95
N GLN A 92 1.11 -11.77 -14.78
CA GLN A 92 0.09 -10.72 -14.77
C GLN A 92 -0.57 -10.57 -13.40
N LYS A 93 -0.92 -11.67 -12.73
CA LYS A 93 -1.45 -11.65 -11.35
C LYS A 93 -0.43 -11.08 -10.36
N LEU A 94 0.85 -11.43 -10.48
CA LEU A 94 1.93 -10.86 -9.66
C LEU A 94 2.03 -9.35 -9.85
N LEU A 95 2.06 -8.89 -11.10
CA LEU A 95 2.16 -7.47 -11.44
C LEU A 95 0.93 -6.69 -11.00
N ALA A 96 -0.27 -7.24 -11.15
CA ALA A 96 -1.51 -6.64 -10.66
C ALA A 96 -1.49 -6.48 -9.14
N HIS A 97 -1.06 -7.52 -8.41
CA HIS A 97 -0.88 -7.46 -6.95
C HIS A 97 0.17 -6.41 -6.55
N ARG A 98 1.34 -6.41 -7.20
CA ARG A 98 2.40 -5.42 -6.95
C ARG A 98 1.90 -3.99 -7.20
N ARG A 99 1.13 -3.75 -8.26
CA ARG A 99 0.51 -2.46 -8.54
C ARG A 99 -0.47 -2.06 -7.44
N ALA A 100 -1.31 -2.98 -6.96
CA ALA A 100 -2.23 -2.72 -5.86
C ALA A 100 -1.50 -2.32 -4.57
N VAL A 101 -0.44 -3.05 -4.21
CA VAL A 101 0.42 -2.73 -3.06
C VAL A 101 1.04 -1.33 -3.21
N LEU A 102 1.60 -1.03 -4.38
CA LEU A 102 2.23 0.28 -4.63
C LEU A 102 1.23 1.45 -4.56
N ARG A 103 -0.03 1.25 -4.99
CA ARG A 103 -1.08 2.28 -4.86
C ARG A 103 -1.36 2.60 -3.39
N ILE A 104 -1.55 1.58 -2.56
CA ILE A 104 -1.78 1.77 -1.12
C ILE A 104 -0.57 2.43 -0.45
N GLN A 105 0.66 2.00 -0.82
CA GLN A 105 1.88 2.64 -0.32
C GLN A 105 1.96 4.13 -0.72
N SER A 106 1.54 4.46 -1.95
CA SER A 106 1.48 5.84 -2.42
C SER A 106 0.48 6.67 -1.59
N GLU A 107 -0.68 6.11 -1.24
CA GLU A 107 -1.66 6.76 -0.36
C GLU A 107 -1.07 7.04 1.03
N ILE A 108 -0.33 6.09 1.61
CA ILE A 108 0.36 6.27 2.90
C ILE A 108 1.38 7.42 2.82
N ASN A 109 2.17 7.47 1.74
CA ASN A 109 3.16 8.52 1.54
C ASN A 109 2.50 9.90 1.39
N GLU A 110 1.35 9.95 0.71
CA GLU A 110 0.55 11.17 0.57
C GLU A 110 -0.01 11.65 1.92
N HIS A 111 -0.55 10.74 2.76
CA HIS A 111 -0.94 11.08 4.12
C HIS A 111 0.25 11.58 4.95
N SER A 112 1.42 10.96 4.83
CA SER A 112 2.64 11.40 5.51
C SER A 112 3.06 12.81 5.10
N ARG A 113 2.94 13.15 3.80
CA ARG A 113 3.22 14.51 3.31
C ARG A 113 2.25 15.54 3.88
N ARG A 114 0.95 15.23 3.89
CA ARG A 114 -0.08 16.10 4.48
C ARG A 114 0.13 16.33 5.96
N ILE A 115 0.47 15.26 6.70
CA ILE A 115 0.82 15.36 8.12
C ILE A 115 2.01 16.30 8.32
N GLY A 116 3.09 16.12 7.55
CA GLY A 116 4.26 16.99 7.64
C GLY A 116 3.94 18.47 7.34
N ALA A 117 3.10 18.74 6.34
CA ALA A 117 2.66 20.10 6.01
C ALA A 117 1.84 20.74 7.16
N MET A 118 0.91 19.99 7.76
CA MET A 118 0.14 20.48 8.90
C MET A 118 1.00 20.66 10.16
N GLU A 119 1.97 19.78 10.40
CA GLU A 119 2.92 19.90 11.51
C GLU A 119 3.79 21.16 11.35
N HIS A 120 4.21 21.46 10.13
CA HIS A 120 4.91 22.70 9.81
C HIS A 120 4.04 23.94 10.09
N GLN A 121 2.80 23.96 9.60
CA GLN A 121 1.86 25.05 9.90
C GLN A 121 1.60 25.21 11.40
N CYS A 122 1.47 24.11 12.14
CA CYS A 122 1.34 24.16 13.60
C CYS A 122 2.57 24.80 14.26
N ALA A 123 3.77 24.54 13.75
CA ALA A 123 5.00 25.12 14.26
C ALA A 123 5.04 26.64 13.99
N GLU A 124 4.66 27.07 12.80
CA GLU A 124 4.55 28.50 12.45
C GLU A 124 3.54 29.23 13.33
N GLU A 125 2.35 28.68 13.53
CA GLU A 125 1.32 29.29 14.38
C GLU A 125 1.74 29.35 15.86
N LYS A 126 2.46 28.33 16.34
CA LYS A 126 3.06 28.37 17.69
C LYS A 126 4.11 29.47 17.81
N GLU A 127 4.92 29.69 16.78
CA GLU A 127 5.94 30.73 16.80
C GLU A 127 5.33 32.14 16.74
N LYS A 128 4.32 32.35 15.89
CA LYS A 128 3.51 33.58 15.89
C LYS A 128 2.93 33.86 17.27
N MET A 129 2.38 32.83 17.92
CA MET A 129 1.82 32.96 19.26
C MET A 129 2.89 33.35 20.30
N LYS A 130 4.09 32.77 20.26
CA LYS A 130 5.19 33.17 21.16
C LYS A 130 5.61 34.62 20.94
N ASN A 131 5.72 35.06 19.69
CA ASN A 131 6.08 36.43 19.34
C ASN A 131 5.02 37.42 19.80
N ALA A 132 3.74 37.09 19.61
CA ALA A 132 2.62 37.90 20.11
C ALA A 132 2.65 37.98 21.66
N VAL A 133 2.95 36.88 22.35
CA VAL A 133 3.08 36.88 23.82
C VAL A 133 4.26 37.76 24.28
N SER A 134 5.43 37.66 23.63
CA SER A 134 6.59 38.48 24.00
C SER A 134 6.34 39.97 23.77
N GLU A 135 5.68 40.32 22.65
CA GLU A 135 5.25 41.70 22.39
C GLU A 135 4.25 42.19 23.44
N MET A 136 3.28 41.36 23.83
CA MET A 136 2.30 41.71 24.87
C MET A 136 2.97 42.03 26.21
N VAL A 137 3.98 41.24 26.60
CA VAL A 137 4.77 41.46 27.82
C VAL A 137 5.52 42.80 27.73
N ASN A 138 6.16 43.08 26.59
CA ASN A 138 6.86 44.34 26.37
C ASN A 138 5.91 45.55 26.47
N LEU A 139 4.75 45.49 25.84
CA LEU A 139 3.75 46.57 25.91
C LEU A 139 3.24 46.79 27.33
N ARG A 140 3.06 45.72 28.12
CA ARG A 140 2.69 45.84 29.55
C ARG A 140 3.79 46.52 30.36
N GLN A 141 5.07 46.24 30.09
CA GLN A 141 6.19 46.93 30.74
C GLN A 141 6.22 48.42 30.37
N ILE A 142 5.96 48.76 29.11
CA ILE A 142 5.91 50.15 28.65
C ILE A 142 4.71 50.88 29.27
N ARG A 143 3.56 50.22 29.38
CA ARG A 143 2.39 50.76 30.09
C ARG A 143 2.72 51.06 31.56
N GLN A 144 3.42 50.14 32.24
CA GLN A 144 3.86 50.34 33.62
C GLN A 144 4.84 51.52 33.72
N ALA A 145 5.83 51.62 32.83
CA ALA A 145 6.76 52.75 32.78
C ALA A 145 6.04 54.09 32.57
N LYS A 146 5.05 54.14 31.66
CA LYS A 146 4.22 55.33 31.41
C LYS A 146 3.45 55.77 32.65
N VAL A 147 2.86 54.83 33.40
CA VAL A 147 2.16 55.14 34.66
C VAL A 147 3.16 55.63 35.72
N ALA A 148 4.33 55.02 35.80
CA ALA A 148 5.33 55.32 36.81
C ALA A 148 5.93 56.73 36.61
N LEU A 149 6.06 57.22 35.38
CA LEU A 149 6.49 58.59 35.06
C LEU A 149 5.58 59.68 35.65
N ASN A 150 4.31 59.35 35.96
CA ASN A 150 3.37 60.29 36.59
C ASN A 150 3.58 60.44 38.11
N VAL A 151 4.46 59.64 38.71
CA VAL A 151 4.78 59.67 40.14
C VAL A 151 6.21 60.16 40.31
N TRP A 152 6.51 60.80 41.46
CA TRP A 152 7.88 61.21 41.76
C TRP A 152 8.85 60.02 41.81
N GLN A 153 10.02 60.16 41.18
CA GLN A 153 11.06 59.13 41.10
C GLN A 153 12.47 59.75 40.99
N PRO A 154 13.53 58.99 41.33
CA PRO A 154 14.91 59.37 41.05
C PRO A 154 15.19 59.53 39.54
N GLU A 155 16.02 60.49 39.17
CA GLU A 155 16.26 60.87 37.77
C GLU A 155 16.83 59.72 36.92
N ILE A 156 17.67 58.86 37.50
CA ILE A 156 18.24 57.69 36.81
C ILE A 156 17.13 56.72 36.36
N VAL A 157 16.10 56.53 37.18
CA VAL A 157 14.97 55.63 36.86
C VAL A 157 14.05 56.30 35.85
N ARG A 158 13.80 57.61 36.01
CA ARG A 158 12.97 58.41 35.11
C ARG A 158 13.53 58.43 33.69
N VAL A 159 14.83 58.64 33.50
CA VAL A 159 15.46 58.67 32.17
C VAL A 159 15.24 57.35 31.42
N LYS A 160 15.46 56.21 32.09
CA LYS A 160 15.24 54.88 31.50
C LYS A 160 13.78 54.65 31.12
N GLN A 161 12.83 54.99 31.99
CA GLN A 161 11.40 54.85 31.73
C GLN A 161 10.94 55.76 30.59
N LYS A 162 11.46 56.99 30.53
CA LYS A 162 11.16 57.96 29.47
C LYS A 162 11.63 57.44 28.11
N GLN A 163 12.87 56.94 28.02
CA GLN A 163 13.39 56.32 26.80
C GLN A 163 12.52 55.13 26.33
N MET A 164 12.08 54.26 27.25
CA MET A 164 11.20 53.13 26.92
C MET A 164 9.85 53.56 26.35
N VAL A 165 9.25 54.63 26.90
CA VAL A 165 7.95 55.14 26.46
C VAL A 165 8.05 55.90 25.14
N GLU A 166 9.12 56.69 24.95
CA GLU A 166 9.38 57.45 23.72
C GLU A 166 9.60 56.54 22.49
N GLN A 167 10.11 55.33 22.68
CA GLN A 167 10.25 54.34 21.61
C GLN A 167 8.92 53.76 21.12
N CYS A 168 7.81 54.01 21.83
CA CYS A 168 6.47 53.52 21.46
C CYS A 168 5.59 54.61 20.86
N ASN A 169 5.39 54.57 19.54
CA ASN A 169 4.58 55.54 18.80
C ASN A 169 3.08 55.19 18.74
N ILE A 170 2.69 53.99 19.18
CA ILE A 170 1.34 53.44 19.03
C ILE A 170 0.60 53.54 20.37
N PRO A 171 -0.71 53.87 20.40
CA PRO A 171 -1.52 53.73 21.60
C PRO A 171 -1.43 52.31 22.18
N ILE A 172 -0.85 52.19 23.37
CA ILE A 172 -0.49 50.91 23.98
C ILE A 172 -1.71 50.02 24.18
N ASP A 173 -2.84 50.58 24.61
CA ASP A 173 -4.06 49.81 24.88
C ASP A 173 -4.72 49.28 23.59
N ASP A 174 -4.63 50.01 22.47
CA ASP A 174 -5.11 49.53 21.17
C ASP A 174 -4.27 48.35 20.68
N ARG A 175 -2.94 48.46 20.79
CA ARG A 175 -2.04 47.37 20.38
C ARG A 175 -2.20 46.14 21.26
N ILE A 176 -2.38 46.31 22.58
CA ILE A 176 -2.69 45.19 23.48
C ILE A 176 -3.98 44.48 23.06
N ARG A 177 -5.06 45.23 22.77
CA ARG A 177 -6.32 44.63 22.28
C ARG A 177 -6.13 43.88 20.96
N ALA A 178 -5.36 44.43 20.03
CA ALA A 178 -5.04 43.77 18.76
C ALA A 178 -4.32 42.43 18.99
N ILE A 179 -3.28 42.41 19.83
CA ILE A 179 -2.53 41.20 20.16
C ILE A 179 -3.40 40.17 20.88
N GLU A 180 -4.30 40.59 21.77
CA GLU A 180 -5.26 39.66 22.39
C GLU A 180 -6.16 38.97 21.37
N MET A 181 -6.57 39.67 20.32
CA MET A 181 -7.32 39.07 19.21
C MET A 181 -6.44 38.15 18.36
N GLU A 182 -5.20 38.53 18.05
CA GLU A 182 -4.23 37.69 17.34
C GLU A 182 -3.97 36.37 18.10
N LEU A 183 -3.79 36.43 19.43
CA LEU A 183 -3.62 35.24 20.27
C LEU A 183 -4.85 34.32 20.27
N LYS A 184 -6.05 34.91 20.33
CA LYS A 184 -7.31 34.13 20.23
C LYS A 184 -7.42 33.43 18.88
N LEU A 185 -7.06 34.12 17.78
CA LEU A 185 -7.07 33.56 16.44
C LEU A 185 -6.05 32.43 16.30
N CYS A 186 -4.80 32.63 16.73
CA CYS A 186 -3.75 31.61 16.71
C CYS A 186 -4.20 30.36 17.48
N LYS A 187 -4.83 30.54 18.65
CA LYS A 187 -5.36 29.44 19.45
C LYS A 187 -6.44 28.65 18.72
N GLN A 188 -7.37 29.34 18.05
CA GLN A 188 -8.41 28.70 17.25
C GLN A 188 -7.83 27.94 16.04
N GLN A 189 -6.87 28.54 15.35
CA GLN A 189 -6.17 27.93 14.22
C GLN A 189 -5.40 26.67 14.64
N LEU A 190 -4.65 26.73 15.75
CA LEU A 190 -3.96 25.58 16.32
C LEU A 190 -4.94 24.45 16.66
N GLN A 191 -6.06 24.77 17.31
CA GLN A 191 -7.08 23.78 17.63
C GLN A 191 -7.67 23.12 16.35
N GLY A 192 -7.89 23.90 15.30
CA GLY A 192 -8.33 23.38 14.01
C GLY A 192 -7.31 22.43 13.37
N LEU A 193 -6.04 22.84 13.33
CA LEU A 193 -4.94 22.05 12.79
C LEU A 193 -4.69 20.76 13.59
N GLU A 194 -4.72 20.82 14.92
CA GLU A 194 -4.56 19.64 15.79
C GLU A 194 -5.66 18.61 15.56
N ASN A 195 -6.89 19.07 15.38
CA ASN A 195 -8.01 18.19 15.03
C ASN A 195 -7.84 17.56 13.65
N ALA A 196 -7.46 18.35 12.64
CA ALA A 196 -7.21 17.86 11.28
C ALA A 196 -6.06 16.84 11.26
N LEU A 197 -4.97 17.11 11.98
CA LEU A 197 -3.83 16.23 12.13
C LEU A 197 -4.22 14.91 12.81
N ARG A 198 -5.04 14.96 13.86
CA ARG A 198 -5.58 13.75 14.51
C ARG A 198 -6.40 12.90 13.53
N VAL A 199 -7.21 13.54 12.69
CA VAL A 199 -8.02 12.85 11.68
C VAL A 199 -7.14 12.22 10.59
N GLU A 200 -6.16 12.95 10.05
CA GLU A 200 -5.24 12.42 9.04
C GLU A 200 -4.35 11.31 9.58
N LYS A 201 -3.88 11.39 10.83
CA LYS A 201 -3.13 10.29 11.46
C LYS A 201 -3.98 9.01 11.56
N LYS A 202 -5.28 9.14 11.88
CA LYS A 202 -6.22 7.99 11.84
C LYS A 202 -6.42 7.44 10.43
N ARG A 203 -6.56 8.30 9.41
CA ARG A 203 -6.67 7.88 8.00
C ARG A 203 -5.42 7.15 7.51
N MET A 204 -4.24 7.63 7.90
CA MET A 204 -2.97 6.95 7.61
C MET A 204 -2.91 5.58 8.29
N GLN A 205 -3.42 5.45 9.51
CA GLN A 205 -3.42 4.18 10.21
C GLN A 205 -4.33 3.14 9.52
N THR A 206 -5.53 3.53 9.10
CA THR A 206 -6.43 2.63 8.38
C THR A 206 -5.87 2.23 7.01
N THR A 207 -5.14 3.10 6.31
CA THR A 207 -4.45 2.73 5.06
C THR A 207 -3.26 1.79 5.30
N LYS A 208 -2.53 1.93 6.41
CA LYS A 208 -1.51 0.95 6.83
C LYS A 208 -2.09 -0.43 7.13
N GLU A 209 -3.26 -0.48 7.77
CA GLU A 209 -3.97 -1.75 8.02
C GLU A 209 -4.43 -2.41 6.72
N LYS A 210 -4.94 -1.62 5.76
CA LYS A 210 -5.24 -2.10 4.40
C LYS A 210 -3.99 -2.61 3.68
N LEU A 211 -2.84 -1.95 3.85
CA LEU A 211 -1.59 -2.44 3.29
C LEU A 211 -1.22 -3.80 3.88
N ALA A 212 -1.32 -3.94 5.20
CA ALA A 212 -1.00 -5.19 5.89
C ALA A 212 -1.86 -6.37 5.40
N SER A 213 -3.16 -6.15 5.15
CA SER A 213 -4.04 -7.19 4.60
C SER A 213 -3.71 -7.57 3.16
N VAL A 214 -3.31 -6.61 2.33
CA VAL A 214 -2.96 -6.84 0.91
C VAL A 214 -1.53 -7.34 0.72
N GLN A 215 -0.63 -7.09 1.66
CA GLN A 215 0.78 -7.46 1.57
C GLN A 215 0.99 -8.98 1.55
N TYR A 216 0.04 -9.77 2.05
CA TYR A 216 0.05 -11.22 1.89
C TYR A 216 -0.05 -11.58 0.40
N HIS A 217 0.95 -12.32 -0.08
CA HIS A 217 0.98 -12.79 -1.45
C HIS A 217 1.01 -14.33 -1.49
N PRO A 218 -0.09 -15.01 -1.85
CA PRO A 218 -0.20 -16.47 -1.82
C PRO A 218 0.89 -17.19 -2.64
N LEU A 219 1.35 -16.57 -3.74
CA LEU A 219 2.35 -17.16 -4.63
C LEU A 219 3.80 -16.90 -4.20
N ARG A 220 4.03 -16.09 -3.14
CA ARG A 220 5.39 -15.75 -2.67
C ARG A 220 5.99 -16.86 -1.79
N LYS A 221 5.15 -17.63 -1.08
CA LYS A 221 5.59 -18.80 -0.28
C LYS A 221 5.86 -20.05 -1.12
N VAL A 222 5.30 -20.12 -2.33
CA VAL A 222 5.50 -21.24 -3.24
C VAL A 222 6.98 -21.34 -3.65
N ASN A 223 7.66 -20.22 -3.88
CA ASN A 223 9.09 -20.25 -4.26
C ASN A 223 10.03 -20.77 -3.15
N ALA A 224 9.61 -20.78 -1.88
CA ALA A 224 10.43 -21.34 -0.80
C ALA A 224 10.31 -22.87 -0.67
N CYS A 225 9.24 -23.48 -1.18
CA CYS A 225 9.03 -24.94 -1.13
C CYS A 225 9.45 -25.63 -2.44
N TYR A 226 9.33 -24.95 -3.59
CA TYR A 226 9.68 -25.53 -4.90
C TYR A 226 11.17 -25.45 -5.26
N MET A 227 12.00 -24.80 -4.45
CA MET A 227 13.47 -24.91 -4.58
C MET A 227 14.02 -26.19 -3.93
N SER A 228 13.19 -27.00 -3.25
CA SER A 228 13.59 -28.30 -2.70
C SER A 228 13.24 -29.49 -3.61
N TRP A 229 12.50 -29.27 -4.70
CA TRP A 229 12.18 -30.32 -5.67
C TRP A 229 12.55 -29.80 -7.06
N ASP A 230 13.83 -29.96 -7.40
CA ASP A 230 14.32 -29.85 -8.77
C ASP A 230 13.56 -30.85 -9.67
N CYS A 231 12.37 -30.48 -10.14
CA CYS A 231 11.76 -31.03 -11.34
C CYS A 231 12.41 -30.39 -12.58
N LYS A 232 13.74 -30.30 -12.62
CA LYS A 232 14.49 -29.86 -13.81
C LYS A 232 14.73 -31.00 -14.81
N ASN A 233 14.50 -32.26 -14.41
CA ASN A 233 14.73 -33.44 -15.26
C ASN A 233 13.48 -34.32 -15.46
N ALA A 234 12.27 -33.81 -15.21
CA ALA A 234 11.02 -34.54 -15.43
C ALA A 234 9.97 -33.72 -16.20
N MET A 235 10.41 -32.83 -17.09
CA MET A 235 9.57 -32.09 -18.04
C MET A 235 10.15 -32.14 -19.44
#